data_AF-A0A357C0W6-F1
#
_entry.id   AF-A0A357C0W6-F1
#
_cell.length_a   1.000
_cell.length_b   1.000
_cell.length_c   1.000
_cell.angle_alpha   90.00
_cell.angle_beta   90.00
_cell.angle_gamma   90.00
#
_symmetry.space_group_name_H-M   'P 1'
#
loop_
_entity.id
_entity.type
_entity.pdbx_description
1 polymer ?
#
loop_
_entity_poly.entity_id
_entity_poly.type
_entity_poly.pdbx_seq_one_letter_code
_entity_poly.pdbx_strand_id
1 'polypeptide(L)' 'MGGGVKNLFFYAAYEYLKSEFCYADLNLDGYISLTDIEVMAGQWLIYPCADCISDLNSDQRVNMKDFAEFARQFAILGCR' A
#
# COMPACT_ATOMS: atom_id res chain seq x y z
N MET A 1 4.69 -1.15 -39.27
CA MET A 1 5.41 -0.61 -38.10
C MET A 1 4.42 0.21 -37.28
N GLY A 2 4.05 -0.21 -36.07
CA GLY A 2 3.04 0.50 -35.27
C GLY A 2 2.67 -0.24 -33.98
N GLY A 3 3.62 -0.35 -33.04
CA GLY A 3 3.42 -1.10 -31.79
C GLY A 3 3.95 -0.43 -30.51
N GLY A 4 4.54 0.76 -30.59
CA GLY A 4 5.21 1.39 -29.44
C GLY A 4 4.30 2.16 -28.48
N VAL A 5 3.26 2.82 -28.99
CA VAL A 5 2.45 3.77 -28.19
C VAL A 5 1.40 3.11 -27.31
N LYS A 6 0.81 1.96 -27.71
CA LYS A 6 -0.23 1.28 -26.91
C LYS A 6 0.28 0.76 -25.56
N ASN A 7 1.58 0.43 -25.49
CA ASN A 7 2.22 -0.06 -24.27
C ASN A 7 2.52 1.06 -23.28
N LEU A 8 2.87 2.26 -23.76
CA LEU A 8 3.17 3.41 -22.89
C LEU A 8 1.93 3.91 -22.15
N PHE A 9 0.78 3.99 -22.83
CA PHE A 9 -0.47 4.41 -22.20
C PHE A 9 -0.97 3.41 -21.15
N PHE A 10 -0.80 2.10 -21.40
CA PHE A 10 -1.14 1.07 -20.42
C PHE A 10 -0.23 1.12 -19.19
N TYR A 11 1.08 1.30 -19.39
CA TYR A 11 2.04 1.39 -18.29
C TYR A 11 1.82 2.64 -17.43
N ALA A 12 1.60 3.79 -18.08
CA ALA A 12 1.30 5.03 -17.38
C ALA A 12 -0.04 4.96 -16.63
N ALA A 13 -1.09 4.37 -17.23
CA ALA A 13 -2.37 4.19 -16.54
C ALA A 13 -2.27 3.20 -15.38
N TYR A 14 -1.46 2.14 -15.49
CA TYR A 14 -1.21 1.18 -14.41
C TYR A 14 -0.48 1.84 -13.22
N GLU A 15 0.61 2.57 -13.48
CA GLU A 15 1.33 3.30 -12.43
C GLU A 15 0.47 4.41 -11.81
N TYR A 16 -0.36 5.09 -12.62
CA TYR A 16 -1.30 6.12 -12.16
C TYR A 16 -2.39 5.51 -11.25
N LEU A 17 -3.05 4.44 -11.68
CA LEU A 17 -4.04 3.73 -10.85
C LEU A 17 -3.43 3.12 -9.58
N LYS A 18 -2.18 2.66 -9.66
CA LYS A 18 -1.43 2.16 -8.50
C LYS A 18 -1.07 3.28 -7.52
N SER A 19 -0.89 4.51 -8.02
CA SER A 19 -0.65 5.69 -7.16
C SER A 19 -1.91 6.21 -6.48
N GLU A 20 -3.12 5.93 -7.01
CA GLU A 20 -4.38 6.34 -6.38
C GLU A 20 -4.84 5.41 -5.23
N PHE A 21 -4.27 4.20 -5.11
CA PHE A 21 -4.65 3.27 -4.03
C PHE A 21 -3.63 3.28 -2.90
N CYS A 22 -3.87 4.11 -1.90
CA CYS A 22 -3.01 4.23 -0.71
C CYS A 22 -3.41 3.20 0.34
N TYR A 23 -3.17 1.93 0.02
CA TYR A 23 -3.47 0.81 0.93
C TYR A 23 -2.69 0.87 2.25
N ALA A 24 -1.60 1.64 2.31
CA ALA A 24 -0.81 1.86 3.52
C ALA A 24 -1.27 3.07 4.36
N ASP A 25 -2.33 3.79 3.95
CA ASP A 25 -3.04 4.76 4.79
C ASP A 25 -4.00 3.97 5.71
N LEU A 26 -3.47 3.57 6.86
CA LEU A 26 -4.12 2.66 7.80
C LEU A 26 -5.09 3.40 8.72
N ASN A 27 -4.85 4.69 8.99
CA ASN A 27 -5.73 5.51 9.81
C ASN A 27 -6.76 6.33 8.99
N LEU A 28 -6.67 6.28 7.65
CA LEU A 28 -7.56 6.93 6.69
C LEU A 28 -7.55 8.47 6.79
N ASP A 29 -6.40 9.05 7.15
CA ASP A 29 -6.24 10.50 7.25
C ASP A 29 -5.74 11.18 5.95
N GLY A 30 -5.45 10.37 4.93
CA GLY A 30 -4.95 10.81 3.63
C GLY A 30 -3.43 10.98 3.57
N TYR A 31 -2.71 10.64 4.63
CA TYR A 31 -1.25 10.69 4.70
C TYR A 31 -0.69 9.38 5.21
N ILE A 32 0.24 8.79 4.44
CA ILE A 32 0.98 7.62 4.91
C ILE A 32 2.16 8.12 5.76
N SER A 33 1.98 8.11 7.06
CA SER A 33 2.87 8.74 8.04
C SER A 33 3.18 7.83 9.22
N LEU A 34 3.85 8.36 10.25
CA LEU A 34 4.17 7.59 11.46
C LEU A 34 2.91 7.19 12.25
N THR A 35 1.79 7.90 12.07
CA THR A 35 0.50 7.56 12.70
C THR A 35 -0.05 6.22 12.19
N ASP A 36 0.20 5.85 10.94
CA ASP A 36 -0.15 4.54 10.41
C ASP A 36 0.71 3.43 11.00
N ILE A 37 1.96 3.72 11.34
CA ILE A 37 2.84 2.77 12.02
C ILE A 37 2.27 2.43 13.41
N GLU A 38 1.61 3.38 14.09
CA GLU A 38 0.94 3.09 15.37
C GLU A 38 -0.19 2.08 15.19
N VAL A 39 -0.96 2.17 14.09
CA VAL A 39 -1.99 1.19 13.73
C VAL A 39 -1.37 -0.19 13.46
N MET A 40 -0.31 -0.23 12.66
CA MET A 40 0.42 -1.47 12.35
C MET A 40 1.01 -2.11 13.61
N ALA A 41 1.60 -1.31 14.50
CA ALA A 41 2.15 -1.78 15.76
C ALA A 41 1.08 -2.41 16.66
N GLY A 42 -0.14 -1.85 16.66
CA GLY A 42 -1.30 -2.42 17.36
C GLY A 42 -1.75 -3.78 16.80
N GLN A 43 -1.39 -4.09 15.55
CA GLN A 43 -1.72 -5.35 14.88
C GLN A 43 -0.53 -6.30 14.73
N TRP A 44 0.65 -5.93 15.26
CA TRP A 44 1.90 -6.64 15.02
C TRP A 44 1.86 -8.10 15.51
N LEU A 45 2.27 -9.03 14.66
CA LEU A 45 2.28 -10.48 14.90
C LEU A 45 0.91 -11.11 15.18
N ILE A 46 -0.20 -10.42 14.87
CA ILE A 46 -1.52 -11.06 14.91
C ILE A 46 -1.59 -12.15 13.82
N TYR A 47 -1.99 -13.36 14.23
CA TYR A 47 -2.27 -14.49 13.36
C TYR A 47 -3.36 -15.40 13.97
N PRO A 48 -4.35 -15.84 13.18
CA PRO A 48 -4.69 -15.36 11.85
C PRO A 48 -5.28 -13.95 11.93
N CYS A 49 -4.98 -13.11 10.94
CA CYS A 49 -5.61 -11.81 10.82
C CYS A 49 -6.35 -11.66 9.49
N ALA A 50 -7.60 -12.14 9.46
CA ALA A 50 -8.45 -12.02 8.28
C ALA A 50 -8.95 -10.58 8.04
N ASP A 51 -9.08 -9.78 9.12
CA ASP A 51 -9.64 -8.43 9.09
C ASP A 51 -8.62 -7.35 9.52
N CYS A 52 -7.31 -7.68 9.56
CA CYS A 52 -6.29 -6.66 9.82
C CYS A 52 -6.14 -5.76 8.61
N ILE A 53 -6.39 -4.47 8.81
CA ILE A 53 -6.03 -3.44 7.83
C ILE A 53 -4.51 -3.39 7.56
N SER A 54 -3.68 -3.85 8.50
CA SER A 54 -2.22 -3.89 8.35
C SER A 54 -1.70 -5.17 7.69
N ASP A 55 -2.57 -6.12 7.27
CA ASP A 55 -2.18 -7.28 6.45
C ASP A 55 -2.16 -6.87 4.97
N LEU A 56 -1.17 -6.06 4.62
CA LEU A 56 -1.04 -5.44 3.31
C LEU A 56 -0.72 -6.44 2.21
N ASN A 57 -0.11 -7.58 2.56
CA ASN A 57 0.24 -8.63 1.61
C ASN A 57 -0.79 -9.79 1.55
N SER A 58 -1.83 -9.74 2.40
CA SER A 58 -2.92 -10.73 2.47
C SER A 58 -2.45 -12.16 2.77
N ASP A 59 -1.39 -12.32 3.60
CA ASP A 59 -0.92 -13.64 4.08
C ASP A 59 -1.46 -14.02 5.47
N GLN A 60 -2.45 -13.25 5.97
CA GLN A 60 -3.13 -13.41 7.25
C GLN A 60 -2.21 -13.16 8.46
N ARG A 61 -1.03 -12.56 8.26
CA ARG A 61 -0.05 -12.32 9.33
C ARG A 61 0.53 -10.94 9.20
N VAL A 62 0.24 -10.03 10.14
CA VAL A 62 0.91 -8.73 10.16
C VAL A 62 2.35 -8.90 10.64
N ASN A 63 3.30 -8.73 9.73
CA ASN A 63 4.72 -8.95 9.98
C ASN A 63 5.62 -8.07 9.10
N MET A 64 6.92 -8.41 9.03
CA MET A 64 7.90 -7.63 8.27
C MET A 64 7.61 -7.56 6.76
N LYS A 65 6.84 -8.49 6.20
CA LYS A 65 6.37 -8.40 4.81
C LYS A 65 5.42 -7.21 4.64
N ASP A 66 4.49 -7.00 5.56
CA ASP A 66 3.56 -5.87 5.53
C ASP A 66 4.27 -4.56 5.80
N PHE A 67 5.24 -4.54 6.71
CA PHE A 67 6.09 -3.38 6.89
C PHE A 67 6.83 -3.01 5.59
N ALA A 68 7.28 -4.00 4.81
CA ALA A 68 7.90 -3.76 3.52
C ALA A 68 6.92 -3.18 2.50
N GLU A 69 5.65 -3.62 2.49
CA GLU A 69 4.60 -3.02 1.66
C GLU A 69 4.32 -1.57 2.07
N PHE A 70 4.15 -1.32 3.37
CA PHE A 70 3.98 0.02 3.93
C PHE A 70 5.11 0.97 3.53
N ALA A 71 6.36 0.52 3.65
CA ALA A 71 7.54 1.32 3.30
C ALA A 71 7.60 1.68 1.80
N ARG A 72 6.89 0.96 0.91
CA ARG A 72 6.82 1.34 -0.51
C ARG A 72 5.97 2.58 -0.77
N GLN A 73 5.04 2.89 0.12
CA GLN A 73 4.17 4.07 -0.01
C GLN A 73 4.42 5.15 1.05
N PHE A 74 5.29 4.89 2.04
CA PHE A 74 5.62 5.86 3.09
C PHE A 74 6.11 7.20 2.52
N ALA A 75 5.51 8.29 3.01
CA ALA A 75 5.82 9.66 2.61
C ALA A 75 5.66 9.96 1.09
N ILE A 76 4.93 9.12 0.34
CA ILE A 76 4.51 9.49 -1.01
C ILE A 76 3.49 10.62 -0.92
N LEU A 77 3.85 11.79 -1.46
CA LEU A 77 2.92 12.90 -1.68
C LEU A 77 2.08 12.58 -2.92
N GLY A 78 0.78 12.39 -2.76
CA GLY A 78 -0.11 12.06 -3.90
C GLY A 78 -1.17 11.00 -3.63
N CYS A 79 -1.29 10.52 -2.39
CA CYS A 79 -2.45 9.78 -1.93
C CYS A 79 -3.70 10.66 -1.91
N ARG A 80 -4.27 10.98 -3.07
CA ARG A 80 -5.55 11.66 -3.21
C ARG A 80 -6.18 11.44 -4.58
#